data_AF-A0A9P9QYM8-F1
#
_entry.id   AF-A0A9P9QYM8-F1
#
_cell.length_a   1.000
_cell.length_b   1.000
_cell.length_c   1.000
_cell.angle_alpha   90.00
_cell.angle_beta   90.00
_cell.angle_gamma   90.00
#
_symmetry.space_group_name_H-M   'P 1'
#
loop_
_entity.id
_entity.type
_entity.pdbx_description
1 polymer ?
#
loop_
_entity_poly.entity_id
_entity_poly.type
_entity_poly.pdbx_seq_one_letter_code
_entity_poly.pdbx_strand_id
1 'polypeptide(L)'
;MKIPQLPAGEIARRAAQSTESIEAAKISRAAAIAAQRASGIKKKQTPRPEHGQQIFVFNHLQKNHVVYSLTRAMNNNAALSQLPFNGKKSVPAALRKDLWHPFAHIKFPSGSGAIGLSAFQKLREYRKRHELEWGDDIRLDAEGEIRKLKDRAKAICDQKANSVADMAAVLNRLAVKEERKVKSKKESLKKGDEGYDPVVAAEEKAERMKPVPKKEKIGLIGEGEGVNVQILWGDIHDAEFAEKWAPNVEHGLMPAPEVRESKIWESRKKDPRPLEQEPEKDEEGGGRRRMCYKFCSV
;
A
#
# COMPACT_ATOMS: atom_id res chain seq x y z
N MET A 1 -41.83 -22.54 -16.04
CA MET A 1 -41.15 -23.83 -15.81
C MET A 1 -41.53 -24.32 -14.42
N LYS A 2 -42.20 -25.47 -14.29
CA LYS A 2 -42.56 -26.04 -12.98
C LYS A 2 -41.33 -26.74 -12.42
N ILE A 3 -40.80 -26.26 -11.30
CA ILE A 3 -39.70 -26.93 -10.58
C ILE A 3 -40.25 -28.28 -10.07
N PRO A 4 -39.60 -29.43 -10.37
CA PRO A 4 -40.03 -30.72 -9.85
C PRO A 4 -39.91 -30.71 -8.31
N GLN A 5 -41.05 -30.83 -7.62
CA GLN A 5 -41.08 -30.99 -6.17
C GLN A 5 -40.59 -32.41 -5.85
N LEU A 6 -39.40 -32.51 -5.26
CA LEU A 6 -38.84 -33.79 -4.83
C LEU A 6 -39.69 -34.35 -3.67
N PRO A 7 -39.92 -35.67 -3.61
CA PRO A 7 -40.66 -36.28 -2.52
C PRO A 7 -39.92 -36.10 -1.19
N ALA A 8 -40.65 -35.86 -0.10
CA ALA A 8 -40.10 -35.48 1.21
C ALA A 8 -39.06 -36.49 1.75
N GLY A 9 -39.21 -37.78 1.45
CA GLY A 9 -38.25 -38.82 1.86
C GLY A 9 -36.89 -38.74 1.14
N GLU A 10 -36.87 -38.28 -0.11
CA GLU A 10 -35.64 -38.06 -0.89
C GLU A 10 -34.86 -36.86 -0.35
N ILE A 11 -35.57 -35.80 0.04
CA ILE A 11 -34.99 -34.60 0.66
C ILE A 11 -34.33 -34.96 1.99
N ALA A 12 -34.98 -35.78 2.82
CA ALA A 12 -34.43 -36.23 4.09
C ALA A 12 -33.15 -37.08 3.92
N ARG A 13 -33.12 -37.98 2.93
CA ARG A 13 -31.92 -38.80 2.63
C ARG A 13 -30.75 -37.96 2.14
N ARG A 14 -30.99 -36.98 1.25
CA ARG A 14 -29.94 -36.06 0.78
C ARG A 14 -29.43 -35.16 1.91
N ALA A 15 -30.30 -34.73 2.82
CA ALA A 15 -29.90 -33.98 4.01
C ALA A 15 -28.98 -34.82 4.91
N ALA A 16 -29.30 -36.08 5.18
CA ALA A 16 -28.47 -36.99 5.98
C ALA A 16 -27.09 -37.25 5.32
N GLN A 17 -27.06 -37.52 4.01
CA GLN A 17 -25.80 -37.68 3.27
C GLN A 17 -24.96 -36.40 3.29
N SER A 18 -25.60 -35.22 3.23
CA SER A 18 -24.89 -33.94 3.34
C SER A 18 -24.25 -33.76 4.71
N THR A 19 -24.92 -34.13 5.80
CA THR A 19 -24.37 -34.01 7.15
C THR A 19 -23.21 -34.98 7.38
N GLU A 20 -23.33 -36.22 6.90
CA GLU A 20 -22.27 -37.24 6.97
C GLU A 20 -21.03 -36.81 6.17
N SER A 21 -21.22 -36.27 4.97
CA SER A 21 -20.12 -35.77 4.15
C SER A 21 -19.39 -34.57 4.80
N ILE A 22 -20.13 -33.70 5.50
CA ILE A 22 -19.57 -32.58 6.26
C ILE A 22 -18.74 -33.10 7.45
N GLU A 23 -19.21 -34.13 8.14
CA GLU A 23 -18.46 -34.75 9.25
C GLU A 23 -17.21 -35.48 8.77
N ALA A 24 -17.29 -36.24 7.68
CA ALA A 24 -16.12 -36.86 7.05
C ALA A 24 -15.09 -35.81 6.59
N ALA A 25 -15.53 -34.67 6.07
CA ALA A 25 -14.67 -33.55 5.73
C ALA A 25 -14.01 -32.90 6.97
N LYS A 26 -14.71 -32.84 8.10
CA LYS A 26 -14.13 -32.35 9.37
C LYS A 26 -13.07 -33.31 9.91
N ILE A 27 -13.33 -34.62 9.88
CA ILE A 27 -12.41 -35.67 10.36
C ILE A 27 -11.14 -35.69 9.51
N SER A 28 -11.27 -35.67 8.18
CA SER A 28 -10.11 -35.63 7.27
C SER A 28 -9.27 -34.37 7.43
N ARG A 29 -9.90 -33.20 7.63
CA ARG A 29 -9.19 -31.94 7.92
C ARG A 29 -8.45 -32.01 9.26
N ALA A 30 -9.06 -32.61 10.28
CA ALA A 30 -8.41 -32.81 11.57
C ALA A 30 -7.21 -33.76 11.47
N ALA A 31 -7.35 -34.87 10.74
CA ALA A 31 -6.25 -35.80 10.47
C ALA A 31 -5.10 -35.15 9.69
N ALA A 32 -5.40 -34.29 8.70
CA ALA A 32 -4.39 -33.54 7.97
C ALA A 32 -3.62 -32.54 8.86
N ILE A 33 -4.30 -31.86 9.80
CA ILE A 33 -3.66 -30.96 10.77
C ILE A 33 -2.75 -31.76 11.73
N ALA A 34 -3.19 -32.94 12.17
CA ALA A 34 -2.40 -33.81 13.03
C ALA A 34 -1.14 -34.33 12.31
N ALA A 35 -1.27 -34.77 11.05
CA ALA A 35 -0.15 -35.19 10.21
C ALA A 35 0.86 -34.04 9.97
N GLN A 36 0.38 -32.81 9.73
CA GLN A 36 1.25 -31.64 9.60
C GLN A 36 2.03 -31.36 10.89
N ARG A 37 1.40 -31.50 12.07
CA ARG A 37 2.10 -31.34 13.36
C ARG A 37 3.14 -32.43 13.61
N ALA A 38 2.83 -33.68 13.24
CA ALA A 38 3.75 -34.82 13.37
C ALA A 38 4.97 -34.72 12.43
N SER A 39 4.81 -34.10 11.27
CA SER A 39 5.88 -33.99 10.26
C SER A 39 7.10 -33.18 10.69
N GLY A 40 7.09 -32.47 11.82
CA GLY A 40 8.28 -31.83 12.41
C GLY A 40 8.96 -30.73 11.58
N ILE A 41 8.49 -30.46 10.35
CA ILE A 41 9.02 -29.40 9.48
C ILE A 41 8.55 -28.05 10.01
N LYS A 42 9.27 -27.53 11.02
CA LYS A 42 9.14 -26.13 11.44
C LYS A 42 9.62 -25.27 10.29
N LYS A 43 8.70 -24.65 9.54
CA LYS A 43 9.05 -23.59 8.57
C LYS A 43 9.93 -22.58 9.29
N LYS A 44 11.17 -22.37 8.82
CA LYS A 44 12.06 -21.30 9.31
C LYS A 44 11.26 -20.01 9.28
N GLN A 45 10.85 -19.52 10.44
CA GLN A 45 10.17 -18.23 10.55
C GLN A 45 11.27 -17.18 10.38
N THR A 46 11.29 -16.50 9.24
CA THR A 46 12.08 -15.28 9.11
C THR A 46 11.64 -14.32 10.21
N PRO A 47 12.57 -13.62 10.91
CA PRO A 47 12.19 -12.64 11.92
C PRO A 47 11.23 -11.64 11.27
N ARG A 48 10.14 -11.32 11.97
CA ARG A 48 9.19 -10.34 11.45
C ARG A 48 9.93 -9.00 11.34
N PRO A 49 9.85 -8.31 10.19
CA PRO A 49 10.47 -7.00 10.07
C PRO A 49 9.88 -6.05 11.11
N GLU A 50 10.72 -5.14 11.61
CA GLU A 50 10.29 -4.13 12.56
C GLU A 50 9.22 -3.23 11.91
N HIS A 51 8.25 -2.80 12.70
CA HIS A 51 7.21 -1.90 12.18
C HIS A 51 7.84 -0.57 11.77
N GLY A 52 7.62 -0.14 10.53
CA GLY A 52 8.26 1.06 9.97
C GLY A 52 9.57 0.80 9.24
N GLN A 53 10.17 -0.39 9.34
CA GLN A 53 11.39 -0.72 8.60
C GLN A 53 11.16 -0.74 7.08
N GLN A 54 9.93 -1.02 6.65
CA GLN A 54 9.55 -1.11 5.25
C GLN A 54 8.33 -0.24 4.99
N ILE A 55 8.40 0.56 3.92
CA ILE A 55 7.28 1.33 3.41
C ILE A 55 7.01 0.87 1.98
N PHE A 56 5.76 0.48 1.74
CA PHE A 56 5.25 0.10 0.43
C PHE A 56 4.45 1.25 -0.15
N VAL A 57 4.77 1.60 -1.39
CA VAL A 57 4.08 2.63 -2.16
C VAL A 57 3.36 1.93 -3.30
N PHE A 58 2.07 2.20 -3.44
CA PHE A 58 1.23 1.68 -4.51
C PHE A 58 0.78 2.81 -5.41
N ASN A 59 0.68 2.53 -6.70
CA ASN A 59 0.15 3.45 -7.70
C ASN A 59 -1.09 2.84 -8.37
N HIS A 60 -2.04 3.70 -8.70
CA HIS A 60 -3.18 3.39 -9.54
C HIS A 60 -2.85 3.64 -11.02
N LEU A 61 -2.87 2.57 -11.83
CA LEU A 61 -2.40 2.58 -13.22
C LEU A 61 -3.03 3.66 -14.13
N GLN A 62 -4.34 3.90 -13.97
CA GLN A 62 -5.07 4.85 -14.84
C GLN A 62 -5.15 6.30 -14.34
N LYS A 63 -5.13 6.49 -13.01
CA LYS A 63 -5.42 7.79 -12.37
C LYS A 63 -4.20 8.39 -11.70
N ASN A 64 -3.11 7.64 -11.64
CA ASN A 64 -1.87 8.03 -10.95
C ASN A 64 -2.07 8.43 -9.48
N HIS A 65 -3.11 7.87 -8.84
CA HIS A 65 -3.25 7.97 -7.40
C HIS A 65 -2.16 7.14 -6.76
N VAL A 66 -1.47 7.74 -5.79
CA VAL A 66 -0.46 7.02 -5.01
C VAL A 66 -1.07 6.68 -3.64
N VAL A 67 -0.63 5.60 -2.99
CA VAL A 67 -1.02 5.26 -1.61
C VAL A 67 0.19 4.71 -0.88
N TYR A 68 0.34 5.05 0.40
CA TYR A 68 1.41 4.55 1.25
C TYR A 68 0.89 3.47 2.21
N SER A 69 1.69 2.43 2.46
CA SER A 69 1.37 1.34 3.38
C SER A 69 2.62 0.87 4.12
N LEU A 70 2.49 0.48 5.39
CA LEU A 70 3.57 -0.16 6.14
C LEU A 70 3.60 -1.68 5.92
N THR A 71 2.51 -2.26 5.43
CA THR A 71 2.38 -3.68 5.15
C THR A 71 2.50 -3.95 3.65
N ARG A 72 3.13 -5.07 3.30
CA ARG A 72 3.23 -5.53 1.90
C ARG A 72 1.86 -5.76 1.27
N ALA A 73 0.90 -6.24 2.05
CA ALA A 73 -0.49 -6.33 1.62
C ALA A 73 -1.15 -4.95 1.78
N MET A 74 -1.79 -4.47 0.71
CA MET A 74 -2.56 -3.23 0.75
C MET A 74 -3.89 -3.47 1.46
N ASN A 75 -4.15 -2.73 2.55
CA ASN A 75 -5.43 -2.78 3.26
C ASN A 75 -6.42 -1.78 2.65
N ASN A 76 -7.62 -2.26 2.30
CA ASN A 76 -8.66 -1.46 1.64
C ASN A 76 -9.02 -0.18 2.40
N ASN A 77 -9.32 -0.28 3.70
CA ASN A 77 -9.81 0.86 4.48
C ASN A 77 -8.70 1.90 4.72
N ALA A 78 -7.48 1.43 4.97
CA ALA A 78 -6.33 2.30 5.23
C ALA A 78 -5.84 3.03 3.97
N ALA A 79 -6.05 2.44 2.79
CA ALA A 79 -5.70 3.03 1.51
C ALA A 79 -6.79 3.99 1.02
N LEU A 80 -8.07 3.65 1.16
CA LEU A 80 -9.17 4.54 0.79
C LEU A 80 -9.22 5.81 1.63
N SER A 81 -8.88 5.74 2.92
CA SER A 81 -8.84 6.91 3.80
C SER A 81 -7.73 7.92 3.46
N GLN A 82 -6.78 7.54 2.61
CA GLN A 82 -5.73 8.45 2.12
C GLN A 82 -6.18 9.29 0.93
N LEU A 83 -7.24 8.89 0.22
CA LEU A 83 -7.67 9.57 -1.00
C LEU A 83 -8.72 10.63 -0.66
N PRO A 84 -8.46 11.93 -0.87
CA PRO A 84 -9.45 12.97 -0.67
C PRO A 84 -10.49 12.99 -1.78
N PHE A 85 -11.65 13.54 -1.46
CA PHE A 85 -12.72 13.71 -2.43
C PHE A 85 -12.47 14.96 -3.29
N ASN A 86 -11.97 14.75 -4.51
CA ASN A 86 -11.67 15.82 -5.47
C ASN A 86 -12.76 15.96 -6.55
N GLY A 87 -13.93 15.35 -6.34
CA GLY A 87 -15.08 15.39 -7.24
C GLY A 87 -15.66 14.03 -7.58
N LYS A 88 -16.68 14.01 -8.46
CA LYS A 88 -17.40 12.78 -8.83
C LYS A 88 -16.45 11.76 -9.48
N LYS A 89 -16.50 10.50 -9.01
CA LYS A 89 -15.64 9.39 -9.45
C LYS A 89 -14.14 9.60 -9.17
N SER A 90 -13.75 10.54 -8.31
CA SER A 90 -12.35 10.65 -7.85
C SER A 90 -11.97 9.42 -7.03
N VAL A 91 -12.64 9.22 -5.90
CA VAL A 91 -12.44 8.09 -4.98
C VAL A 91 -13.23 6.86 -5.44
N PRO A 92 -12.58 5.68 -5.58
CA PRO A 92 -13.28 4.43 -5.89
C PRO A 92 -14.03 3.91 -4.65
N ALA A 93 -15.15 3.20 -4.86
CA ALA A 93 -15.90 2.58 -3.76
C ALA A 93 -15.12 1.45 -3.06
N ALA A 94 -14.28 0.73 -3.82
CA ALA A 94 -13.41 -0.33 -3.32
C ALA A 94 -12.14 -0.40 -4.18
N LEU A 95 -11.03 -0.82 -3.57
CA LEU A 95 -9.79 -1.04 -4.29
C LEU A 95 -9.89 -2.32 -5.13
N ARG A 96 -9.63 -2.19 -6.43
CA ARG A 96 -9.56 -3.31 -7.35
C ARG A 96 -8.12 -3.76 -7.54
N LYS A 97 -7.85 -5.06 -7.41
CA LYS A 97 -6.47 -5.61 -7.39
C LYS A 97 -5.69 -5.42 -8.69
N ASP A 98 -6.38 -5.26 -9.80
CA ASP A 98 -5.82 -5.10 -11.14
C ASP A 98 -5.37 -3.67 -11.44
N LEU A 99 -6.03 -2.67 -10.84
CA LEU A 99 -5.74 -1.26 -11.08
C LEU A 99 -4.60 -0.74 -10.21
N TRP A 100 -4.29 -1.42 -9.11
CA TRP A 100 -3.29 -1.01 -8.14
C TRP A 100 -2.07 -1.92 -8.25
N HIS A 101 -0.92 -1.31 -8.52
CA HIS A 101 0.35 -2.02 -8.62
C HIS A 101 1.36 -1.47 -7.61
N PRO A 102 2.31 -2.30 -7.14
CA PRO A 102 3.43 -1.79 -6.37
C PRO A 102 4.24 -0.82 -7.24
N PHE A 103 4.52 0.35 -6.70
CA PHE A 103 5.23 1.44 -7.35
C PHE A 103 6.66 1.54 -6.84
N ALA A 104 6.82 1.63 -5.52
CA ALA A 104 8.11 1.68 -4.86
C ALA A 104 8.06 0.94 -3.53
N HIS A 105 9.21 0.44 -3.08
CA HIS A 105 9.38 -0.17 -1.77
C HIS A 105 10.64 0.38 -1.13
N ILE A 106 10.44 1.15 -0.06
CA ILE A 106 11.51 1.79 0.71
C ILE A 106 11.88 0.86 1.85
N LYS A 107 13.15 0.52 1.95
CA LYS A 107 13.72 -0.33 3.01
C LYS A 107 14.72 0.48 3.83
N PHE A 108 14.47 0.51 5.13
CA PHE A 108 15.38 1.04 6.14
C PHE A 108 16.24 -0.10 6.72
N PRO A 109 17.43 0.23 7.25
CA PRO A 109 18.27 -0.76 7.91
C PRO A 109 17.58 -1.26 9.18
N SER A 110 18.00 -2.43 9.66
CA SER A 110 17.45 -3.04 10.88
C SER A 110 17.70 -2.15 12.10
N GLY A 111 16.67 -1.90 12.90
CA GLY A 111 16.75 -1.05 14.10
C GLY A 111 16.36 0.42 13.86
N SER A 112 16.05 0.81 12.61
CA SER A 112 15.63 2.17 12.24
C SER A 112 14.11 2.30 12.06
N GLY A 113 13.29 1.49 12.72
CA GLY A 113 11.83 1.51 12.56
C GLY A 113 11.18 2.85 12.89
N ALA A 114 11.66 3.53 13.95
CA ALA A 114 11.16 4.86 14.34
C ALA A 114 11.39 5.94 13.26
N ILE A 115 12.53 5.88 12.57
CA ILE A 115 12.88 6.77 11.46
C ILE A 115 11.93 6.53 10.29
N GLY A 116 11.68 5.26 9.97
CA GLY A 116 10.74 4.89 8.92
C GLY A 116 9.30 5.30 9.22
N LEU A 117 8.83 5.20 10.47
CA LEU A 117 7.51 5.70 10.88
C LEU A 117 7.41 7.23 10.74
N SER A 118 8.47 7.95 11.12
CA SER A 118 8.54 9.40 10.97
C SER A 118 8.54 9.80 9.49
N ALA A 119 9.31 9.11 8.65
CA ALA A 119 9.32 9.31 7.21
C ALA A 119 7.94 9.02 6.58
N PHE A 120 7.29 7.92 6.99
CA PHE A 120 5.94 7.56 6.55
C PHE A 120 4.91 8.63 6.89
N GLN A 121 4.99 9.19 8.12
CA GLN A 121 4.14 10.30 8.51
C GLN A 121 4.36 11.52 7.62
N LYS A 122 5.62 11.92 7.38
CA LYS A 122 5.94 13.06 6.51
C LYS A 122 5.49 12.87 5.08
N LEU A 123 5.67 11.69 4.49
CA LEU A 123 5.17 11.38 3.14
C LEU A 123 3.64 11.55 3.03
N ARG A 124 2.90 11.16 4.07
CA ARG A 124 1.45 11.35 4.10
C ARG A 124 1.05 12.82 4.30
N GLU A 125 1.81 13.56 5.10
CA GLU A 125 1.62 15.01 5.26
C GLU A 125 1.86 15.74 3.93
N TYR A 126 2.94 15.42 3.21
CA TYR A 126 3.24 16.01 1.89
C TYR A 126 2.16 15.72 0.86
N ARG A 127 1.73 14.46 0.73
CA ARG A 127 0.59 14.11 -0.13
C ARG A 127 -0.63 14.98 0.14
N LYS A 128 -1.04 15.05 1.41
CA LYS A 128 -2.24 15.79 1.81
C LYS A 128 -2.11 17.27 1.44
N ARG A 129 -0.90 17.82 1.57
CA ARG A 129 -0.60 19.20 1.17
C ARG A 129 -0.72 19.38 -0.35
N HIS A 130 -0.16 18.48 -1.17
CA HIS A 130 -0.28 18.56 -2.64
C HIS A 130 -1.72 18.47 -3.15
N GLU A 131 -2.58 17.75 -2.44
CA GLU A 131 -3.98 17.60 -2.82
C GLU A 131 -4.85 18.79 -2.36
N LEU A 132 -4.47 19.50 -1.29
CA LEU A 132 -5.23 20.60 -0.71
C LEU A 132 -4.72 21.99 -1.09
N GLU A 133 -3.40 22.16 -1.16
CA GLU A 133 -2.69 23.40 -1.39
C GLU A 133 -2.00 23.35 -2.76
N TRP A 134 -2.80 23.44 -3.81
CA TRP A 134 -2.31 23.56 -5.18
C TRP A 134 -2.32 25.02 -5.63
N GLY A 135 -1.37 25.38 -6.49
CA GLY A 135 -1.19 26.74 -6.98
C GLY A 135 -2.05 27.06 -8.20
N ASP A 136 -1.79 28.23 -8.77
CA ASP A 136 -2.40 28.65 -10.03
C ASP A 136 -1.97 27.76 -11.20
N ASP A 137 -0.87 27.01 -11.04
CA ASP A 137 -0.40 26.00 -11.98
C ASP A 137 -1.50 25.00 -12.30
N ILE A 138 -2.20 24.42 -11.32
CA ILE A 138 -3.29 23.46 -11.54
C ILE A 138 -4.60 24.15 -11.94
N ARG A 139 -4.78 25.41 -11.52
CA ARG A 139 -6.01 26.18 -11.76
C ARG A 139 -6.13 26.68 -13.20
N LEU A 140 -5.02 27.12 -13.77
CA LEU A 140 -4.94 27.76 -15.07
C LEU A 140 -4.41 26.78 -16.12
N ASP A 141 -4.86 26.90 -17.37
CA ASP A 141 -4.25 26.24 -18.52
C ASP A 141 -3.02 27.01 -19.01
N ALA A 142 -2.43 26.57 -20.13
CA ALA A 142 -1.24 27.21 -20.69
C ALA A 142 -1.52 28.63 -21.20
N GLU A 143 -2.79 28.91 -21.49
CA GLU A 143 -3.29 30.18 -22.02
C GLU A 143 -3.72 31.15 -20.91
N GLY A 144 -3.70 30.72 -19.63
CA GLY A 144 -4.07 31.52 -18.47
C GLY A 144 -5.57 31.54 -18.16
N GLU A 145 -6.35 30.70 -18.83
CA GLU A 145 -7.78 30.52 -18.62
C GLU A 145 -8.06 29.46 -17.54
N ILE A 146 -9.24 29.52 -16.93
CA ILE A 146 -9.61 28.59 -15.85
C ILE A 146 -9.87 27.20 -16.46
N ARG A 147 -9.11 26.19 -16.02
CA ARG A 147 -9.34 24.81 -16.46
C ARG A 147 -10.74 24.33 -16.11
N LYS A 148 -11.28 23.47 -16.98
CA LYS A 148 -12.52 22.74 -16.70
C LYS A 148 -12.37 21.93 -15.41
N LEU A 149 -13.45 21.87 -14.62
CA LEU A 149 -13.47 21.18 -13.33
C LEU A 149 -12.98 19.71 -13.41
N LYS A 150 -13.29 19.01 -14.50
CA LYS A 150 -12.87 17.62 -14.71
C LYS A 150 -11.37 17.47 -14.93
N ASP A 151 -10.79 18.35 -15.76
CA ASP A 151 -9.37 18.31 -16.09
C ASP A 151 -8.53 18.75 -14.88
N ARG A 152 -9.03 19.74 -14.14
CA ARG A 152 -8.48 20.13 -12.84
C ARG A 152 -8.51 18.97 -11.83
N ALA A 153 -9.64 18.30 -11.68
CA ALA A 153 -9.74 17.15 -10.78
C ALA A 153 -8.79 16.01 -11.18
N LYS A 154 -8.62 15.77 -12.49
CA LYS A 154 -7.65 14.78 -12.99
C LYS A 154 -6.21 15.18 -12.67
N ALA A 155 -5.86 16.45 -12.82
CA ALA A 155 -4.54 16.96 -12.48
C ALA A 155 -4.24 16.85 -10.97
N ILE A 156 -5.20 17.18 -10.10
CA ILE A 156 -5.04 17.01 -8.64
C ILE A 156 -4.91 15.52 -8.27
N CYS A 157 -5.55 14.61 -9.01
CA CYS A 157 -5.42 13.18 -8.79
C CYS A 157 -4.05 12.61 -9.20
N ASP A 158 -3.36 13.25 -10.15
CA ASP A 158 -2.06 12.80 -10.63
C ASP A 158 -0.94 13.17 -9.65
N GLN A 159 -0.70 12.26 -8.70
CA GLN A 159 0.26 12.47 -7.60
C GLN A 159 1.51 11.61 -7.76
N LYS A 160 1.70 10.94 -8.92
CA LYS A 160 2.84 10.04 -9.14
C LYS A 160 4.17 10.78 -9.05
N ALA A 161 4.36 11.82 -9.88
CA ALA A 161 5.58 12.62 -9.90
C ALA A 161 5.83 13.32 -8.56
N ASN A 162 4.80 13.93 -7.99
CA ASN A 162 4.88 14.60 -6.68
C ASN A 162 5.33 13.65 -5.58
N SER A 163 4.82 12.40 -5.57
CA SER A 163 5.22 11.40 -4.57
C SER A 163 6.70 11.02 -4.65
N VAL A 164 7.29 11.00 -5.85
CA VAL A 164 8.72 10.74 -6.04
C VAL A 164 9.53 11.92 -5.50
N ALA A 165 9.12 13.14 -5.83
CA ALA A 165 9.75 14.35 -5.31
C ALA A 165 9.67 14.40 -3.77
N ASP A 166 8.53 14.02 -3.17
CA ASP A 166 8.35 13.93 -1.73
C ASP A 166 9.26 12.88 -1.09
N MET A 167 9.39 11.70 -1.72
CA MET A 167 10.33 10.66 -1.28
C MET A 167 11.76 11.17 -1.27
N ALA A 168 12.20 11.81 -2.35
CA ALA A 168 13.52 12.43 -2.41
C ALA A 168 13.67 13.51 -1.32
N ALA A 169 12.70 14.41 -1.17
CA ALA A 169 12.75 15.48 -0.18
C ALA A 169 12.82 14.97 1.27
N VAL A 170 12.06 13.93 1.62
CA VAL A 170 12.07 13.31 2.96
C VAL A 170 13.40 12.60 3.21
N LEU A 171 13.88 11.80 2.25
CA LEU A 171 15.11 11.04 2.41
C LEU A 171 16.35 11.93 2.39
N ASN A 172 16.33 13.03 1.63
CA ASN A 172 17.41 14.03 1.63
C ASN A 172 17.58 14.70 3.00
N ARG A 173 16.54 14.74 3.85
CA ARG A 173 16.65 15.25 5.23
C ARG A 173 17.29 14.26 6.19
N LEU A 174 17.26 12.96 5.87
CA LEU A 174 17.91 11.90 6.65
C LEU A 174 19.41 11.78 6.34
N ALA A 175 19.82 12.23 5.15
CA ALA A 175 21.21 12.30 4.75
C ALA A 175 22.05 13.09 5.76
N VAL A 176 23.31 12.71 5.94
CA VAL A 176 24.25 13.50 6.75
C VAL A 176 24.27 14.90 6.17
N LYS A 177 23.98 15.90 7.00
CA LYS A 177 24.25 17.29 6.63
C LYS A 177 25.77 17.40 6.58
N GLU A 178 26.37 17.24 5.39
CA GLU A 178 27.66 17.84 5.14
C GLU A 178 27.52 19.30 5.57
N GLU A 179 28.22 19.69 6.62
CA GLU A 179 28.12 21.04 7.14
C GLU A 179 28.39 21.98 5.97
N ARG A 180 27.34 22.68 5.51
CA ARG A 180 27.52 23.86 4.69
C ARG A 180 28.27 24.85 5.58
N LYS A 181 29.61 24.79 5.55
CA LYS A 181 30.44 25.96 5.86
C LYS A 181 29.86 27.10 5.02
N VAL A 182 29.64 28.26 5.65
CA VAL A 182 29.09 29.56 5.15
C VAL A 182 27.72 29.86 5.80
N LYS A 183 27.53 30.89 6.64
CA LYS A 183 28.37 32.02 7.07
C LYS A 183 27.93 32.41 8.50
N SER A 184 28.92 32.73 9.31
CA SER A 184 28.80 33.38 10.62
C SER A 184 27.76 34.50 10.62
N LYS A 185 26.66 34.32 11.35
CA LYS A 185 25.85 35.41 11.91
C LYS A 185 26.66 36.06 13.05
N LYS A 186 27.78 36.68 12.68
CA LYS A 186 28.64 37.50 13.54
C LYS A 186 28.66 38.92 12.96
N GLU A 187 27.47 39.44 12.66
CA GLU A 187 27.29 40.81 12.19
C GLU A 187 25.89 41.29 12.61
N SER A 188 25.70 41.36 13.92
CA SER A 188 24.62 42.15 14.54
C SER A 188 24.93 42.23 16.02
N LEU A 189 25.99 42.96 16.37
CA LEU A 189 26.28 43.49 17.72
C LEU A 189 27.54 44.37 17.61
N LYS A 190 27.34 45.60 17.13
CA LYS A 190 28.20 46.74 17.48
C LYS A 190 27.31 47.88 17.99
N LYS A 191 27.37 48.02 19.32
CA LYS A 191 27.27 49.23 20.15
C LYS A 191 26.03 50.13 19.98
N GLY A 192 25.08 49.94 20.90
CA GLY A 192 24.46 51.04 21.63
C GLY A 192 25.02 51.02 23.06
N ASP A 193 25.55 52.14 23.50
CA ASP A 193 26.09 52.41 24.83
C ASP A 193 25.02 53.22 25.57
N GLU A 194 24.45 52.70 26.67
CA GLU A 194 23.68 53.48 27.68
C GLU A 194 23.24 52.60 28.87
N GLY A 195 23.81 52.87 30.06
CA GLY A 195 23.26 52.61 31.41
C GLY A 195 23.15 51.15 31.92
N TYR A 196 24.08 50.72 32.80
CA TYR A 196 24.07 49.39 33.45
C TYR A 196 23.97 49.51 34.99
N ASP A 197 22.91 48.97 35.59
CA ASP A 197 22.66 48.90 37.04
C ASP A 197 22.77 47.42 37.53
N PRO A 198 23.71 47.08 38.44
CA PRO A 198 24.14 45.69 38.68
C PRO A 198 23.18 44.78 39.47
N VAL A 199 22.07 45.30 40.03
CA VAL A 199 21.18 44.52 40.92
C VAL A 199 20.15 43.69 40.14
N VAL A 200 19.70 44.18 38.98
CA VAL A 200 18.70 43.50 38.12
C VAL A 200 19.29 42.27 37.42
N ALA A 201 20.62 42.23 37.25
CA ALA A 201 21.33 41.14 36.58
C ALA A 201 21.41 39.83 37.40
N ALA A 202 21.18 39.89 38.71
CA ALA A 202 21.24 38.72 39.58
C ALA A 202 19.92 37.92 39.57
N GLU A 203 18.76 38.59 39.56
CA GLU A 203 17.45 37.95 39.46
C GLU A 203 17.22 37.34 38.08
N GLU A 204 17.64 38.01 37.01
CA GLU A 204 17.52 37.51 35.64
C GLU A 204 18.36 36.24 35.39
N LYS A 205 19.47 36.08 36.13
CA LYS A 205 20.32 34.87 36.11
C LYS A 205 19.66 33.68 36.81
N ALA A 206 18.97 33.93 37.93
CA ALA A 206 18.28 32.88 38.68
C ALA A 206 17.06 32.35 37.90
N GLU A 207 16.36 33.19 37.16
CA GLU A 207 15.23 32.77 36.34
C GLU A 207 15.64 31.96 35.09
N ARG A 208 16.86 32.18 34.57
CA ARG A 208 17.46 31.38 33.48
C ARG A 208 17.90 29.96 33.88
N MET A 209 17.90 29.61 35.17
CA MET A 209 18.26 28.27 35.65
C MET A 209 17.07 27.31 35.79
N LYS A 210 15.84 27.72 35.44
CA LYS A 210 14.71 26.79 35.33
C LYS A 210 15.02 25.79 34.19
N PRO A 211 14.93 24.46 34.42
CA PRO A 211 15.20 23.49 33.38
C PRO A 211 14.20 23.69 32.24
N VAL A 212 14.69 24.18 31.11
CA VAL A 212 13.90 24.30 29.88
C VAL A 212 13.35 22.92 29.56
N PRO A 213 12.02 22.72 29.45
CA PRO A 213 11.46 21.44 29.06
C PRO A 213 12.09 21.06 27.72
N LYS A 214 12.61 19.83 27.62
CA LYS A 214 13.18 19.29 26.38
C LYS A 214 12.16 19.50 25.27
N LYS A 215 12.39 20.47 24.38
CA LYS A 215 11.54 20.68 23.21
C LYS A 215 11.61 19.39 22.42
N GLU A 216 10.53 18.61 22.45
CA GLU A 216 10.36 17.48 21.54
C GLU A 216 10.60 18.04 20.13
N LYS A 217 11.56 17.45 19.41
CA LYS A 217 11.86 17.87 18.06
C LYS A 217 10.61 17.59 17.23
N ILE A 218 9.82 18.62 16.91
CA ILE A 218 8.65 18.57 16.01
C ILE A 218 9.05 18.17 14.57
N GLY A 219 10.35 17.94 14.33
CA GLY A 219 10.94 17.52 13.07
C GLY A 219 10.94 16.00 12.84
N LEU A 220 11.54 15.60 11.73
CA LEU A 220 11.70 14.21 11.34
C LEU A 220 12.70 13.53 12.32
N ILE A 221 12.36 12.33 12.78
CA ILE A 221 13.23 11.53 13.66
C ILE A 221 14.36 10.96 12.81
N GLY A 222 15.62 11.10 13.25
CA GLY A 222 16.81 10.66 12.49
C GLY A 222 17.34 11.68 11.48
N GLU A 223 16.91 12.94 11.53
CA GLU A 223 17.50 14.00 10.71
C GLU A 223 19.01 14.11 10.90
N GLY A 224 19.76 14.00 9.81
CA GLY A 224 21.22 14.09 9.80
C GLY A 224 21.97 12.86 10.32
N GLU A 225 21.27 11.76 10.62
CA GLU A 225 21.89 10.53 11.12
C GLU A 225 22.63 9.75 10.01
N GLY A 226 22.36 10.05 8.73
CA GLY A 226 23.09 9.44 7.62
C GLY A 226 22.68 8.01 7.33
N VAL A 227 21.44 7.66 7.65
CA VAL A 227 20.94 6.30 7.48
C VAL A 227 20.87 5.96 5.99
N ASN A 228 21.50 4.85 5.59
CA ASN A 228 21.42 4.35 4.22
C ASN A 228 20.03 3.75 3.96
N VAL A 229 19.35 4.21 2.92
CA VAL A 229 17.98 3.79 2.57
C VAL A 229 17.97 3.20 1.18
N GLN A 230 17.40 2.01 1.03
CA GLN A 230 17.25 1.36 -0.27
C GLN A 230 15.84 1.57 -0.80
N ILE A 231 15.70 2.07 -2.02
CA ILE A 231 14.44 2.19 -2.74
C ILE A 231 14.41 1.18 -3.87
N LEU A 232 13.44 0.27 -3.81
CA LEU A 232 13.18 -0.72 -4.84
C LEU A 232 12.00 -0.25 -5.70
N TRP A 233 12.27 0.06 -6.97
CA TRP A 233 11.30 0.59 -7.91
C TRP A 233 10.61 -0.50 -8.73
N GLY A 234 9.33 -0.31 -9.04
CA GLY A 234 8.65 -1.11 -10.05
C GLY A 234 9.20 -0.84 -11.45
N ASP A 235 9.49 0.41 -11.76
CA ASP A 235 10.19 0.87 -12.96
C ASP A 235 11.27 1.87 -12.54
N ILE A 236 12.50 1.69 -13.03
CA ILE A 236 13.64 2.52 -12.64
C ILE A 236 13.54 3.95 -13.16
N HIS A 237 12.84 4.17 -14.29
CA HIS A 237 12.64 5.50 -14.87
C HIS A 237 11.79 6.41 -13.97
N ASP A 238 10.98 5.81 -13.09
CA ASP A 238 10.20 6.58 -12.13
C ASP A 238 11.08 7.30 -11.09
N ALA A 239 12.35 6.93 -10.95
CA ALA A 239 13.31 7.65 -10.11
C ALA A 239 13.69 9.03 -10.68
N GLU A 240 13.51 9.26 -11.99
CA GLU A 240 13.89 10.49 -12.69
C GLU A 240 12.94 11.67 -12.42
N PHE A 241 11.75 11.40 -11.87
CA PHE A 241 10.81 12.46 -11.48
C PHE A 241 11.36 13.38 -10.37
N ALA A 242 12.38 12.93 -9.62
CA ALA A 242 13.08 13.77 -8.66
C ALA A 242 14.39 14.30 -9.26
N GLU A 243 14.58 15.62 -9.20
CA GLU A 243 15.79 16.27 -9.72
C GLU A 243 17.07 15.83 -9.01
N LYS A 244 17.00 15.58 -7.70
CA LYS A 244 18.17 15.30 -6.85
C LYS A 244 17.85 14.28 -5.76
N TRP A 245 18.68 13.24 -5.72
CA TRP A 245 18.70 12.24 -4.67
C TRP A 245 19.91 12.45 -3.77
N ALA A 246 19.75 12.16 -2.47
CA ALA A 246 20.85 12.19 -1.53
C ALA A 246 21.76 10.96 -1.67
N PRO A 247 23.05 11.10 -1.32
CA PRO A 247 24.05 10.05 -1.53
C PRO A 247 23.82 8.80 -0.66
N ASN A 248 23.01 8.89 0.39
CA ASN A 248 22.64 7.77 1.25
C ASN A 248 21.47 6.93 0.69
N VAL A 249 20.93 7.29 -0.48
CA VAL A 249 19.82 6.58 -1.12
C VAL A 249 20.35 5.66 -2.20
N GLU A 250 20.13 4.36 -2.03
CA GLU A 250 20.43 3.35 -3.04
C GLU A 250 19.18 3.00 -3.83
N HIS A 251 19.27 3.04 -5.16
CA HIS A 251 18.17 2.64 -6.05
C HIS A 251 18.37 1.20 -6.52
N GLY A 252 17.30 0.43 -6.56
CA GLY A 252 17.28 -0.92 -7.12
C GLY A 252 15.94 -1.22 -7.80
N LEU A 253 15.91 -2.30 -8.57
CA LEU A 253 14.67 -2.83 -9.15
C LEU A 253 13.97 -3.73 -8.14
N MET A 254 12.65 -3.57 -8.04
CA MET A 254 11.83 -4.46 -7.24
C MET A 254 11.86 -5.85 -7.88
N PRO A 255 12.17 -6.90 -7.10
CA PRO A 255 12.10 -8.26 -7.64
C PRO A 255 10.67 -8.51 -8.09
N ALA A 256 10.52 -8.98 -9.33
CA ALA A 256 9.22 -9.41 -9.85
C ALA A 256 8.57 -10.33 -8.81
N PRO A 257 7.26 -10.21 -8.56
CA PRO A 257 6.59 -11.05 -7.58
C PRO A 257 6.85 -12.52 -7.96
N GLU A 258 7.71 -13.21 -7.19
CA GLU A 258 7.94 -14.64 -7.36
C GLU A 258 6.58 -15.32 -7.43
N VAL A 259 6.31 -15.93 -8.57
CA VAL A 259 4.97 -16.33 -8.97
C VAL A 259 4.49 -17.48 -8.09
N ARG A 260 3.98 -17.17 -6.89
CA ARG A 260 3.22 -18.12 -6.06
C ARG A 260 1.96 -18.58 -6.79
N GLU A 261 1.46 -17.80 -7.75
CA GLU A 261 0.31 -18.14 -8.58
C GLU A 261 0.61 -19.24 -9.61
N SER A 262 1.84 -19.34 -10.14
CA SER A 262 2.23 -20.42 -11.06
C SER A 262 2.10 -21.78 -10.39
N LYS A 263 2.47 -21.88 -9.11
CA LYS A 263 2.28 -23.11 -8.33
C LYS A 263 0.81 -23.43 -8.09
N ILE A 264 -0.07 -22.44 -7.93
CA ILE A 264 -1.51 -22.68 -7.73
C ILE A 264 -2.15 -23.14 -9.04
N TRP A 265 -1.80 -22.52 -10.17
CA TRP A 265 -2.24 -22.92 -11.51
C TRP A 265 -1.71 -24.30 -11.92
N GLU A 266 -0.43 -24.60 -11.69
CA GLU A 266 0.16 -25.93 -11.93
C GLU A 266 -0.44 -27.01 -11.03
N SER A 267 -0.70 -26.69 -9.76
CA SER A 267 -1.38 -27.62 -8.84
C SER A 267 -2.81 -27.90 -9.32
N ARG A 268 -3.51 -26.90 -9.86
CA ARG A 268 -4.87 -27.05 -10.42
C ARG A 268 -4.92 -27.86 -11.71
N LYS A 269 -3.83 -27.89 -12.50
CA LYS A 269 -3.68 -28.77 -13.67
C LYS A 269 -3.37 -30.22 -13.30
N LYS A 270 -2.79 -30.45 -12.11
CA LYS A 270 -2.38 -31.78 -11.65
C LYS A 270 -3.53 -32.63 -11.07
N ASP A 271 -4.64 -31.99 -10.72
CA ASP A 271 -5.88 -32.65 -10.29
C ASP A 271 -6.95 -32.57 -11.40
N PRO A 272 -6.89 -33.39 -12.47
CA PRO A 272 -8.05 -33.59 -13.31
C PRO A 272 -9.09 -34.32 -12.44
N ARG A 273 -10.12 -33.59 -11.99
CA ARG A 273 -11.33 -34.22 -11.44
C ARG A 273 -11.81 -35.24 -12.46
N PRO A 274 -11.88 -36.55 -12.14
CA PRO A 274 -12.45 -37.51 -13.07
C PRO A 274 -13.88 -37.08 -13.39
N LEU A 275 -14.23 -36.96 -14.67
CA LEU A 275 -15.63 -36.88 -15.07
C LEU A 275 -16.26 -38.22 -14.65
N GLU A 276 -17.08 -38.18 -13.60
CA GLU A 276 -17.97 -39.29 -13.28
C GLU A 276 -18.87 -39.51 -14.51
N GLN A 277 -18.71 -40.68 -15.14
CA GLN A 277 -19.61 -41.16 -16.17
C GLN A 277 -20.96 -41.41 -15.50
N GLU A 278 -21.97 -40.63 -15.89
CA GLU A 278 -23.36 -40.88 -15.53
C GLU A 278 -23.72 -42.34 -15.92
N PRO A 279 -24.31 -43.14 -15.03
CA PRO A 279 -24.67 -44.51 -15.37
C PRO A 279 -25.76 -44.51 -16.45
N GLU A 280 -25.45 -45.19 -17.56
CA GLU A 280 -26.38 -45.58 -18.63
C GLU A 280 -27.60 -46.27 -18.00
N LYS A 281 -28.77 -45.65 -18.13
CA LYS A 281 -30.04 -46.31 -17.81
C LYS A 281 -30.53 -47.01 -19.06
N ASP A 282 -30.29 -48.31 -19.11
CA ASP A 282 -30.98 -49.23 -20.01
C ASP A 282 -32.46 -49.30 -19.62
N GLU A 283 -33.36 -48.80 -20.46
CA GLU A 283 -34.72 -49.33 -20.54
C GLU A 283 -35.18 -49.37 -22.01
N GLU A 284 -35.14 -50.58 -22.56
CA GLU A 284 -35.87 -50.97 -23.75
C GLU A 284 -37.39 -50.80 -23.54
N GLY A 285 -38.10 -50.40 -24.61
CA GLY A 285 -39.45 -50.90 -24.84
C GLY A 285 -40.57 -49.87 -24.96
N GLY A 286 -40.70 -49.31 -26.17
CA GLY A 286 -42.01 -49.30 -26.83
C GLY A 286 -42.82 -48.00 -26.80
N GLY A 287 -43.07 -47.44 -27.99
CA GLY A 287 -44.39 -46.86 -28.28
C GLY A 287 -44.43 -45.43 -28.80
N ARG A 288 -44.11 -45.26 -30.09
CA ARG A 288 -44.74 -44.34 -31.07
C ARG A 288 -45.16 -42.93 -30.57
N ARG A 289 -44.49 -41.91 -31.10
CA ARG A 289 -44.97 -41.17 -32.29
C ARG A 289 -43.96 -40.10 -32.74
N ARG A 290 -43.83 -40.02 -34.06
CA ARG A 290 -43.00 -39.09 -34.82
C ARG A 290 -43.38 -37.64 -34.51
N MET A 291 -42.40 -36.75 -34.42
CA MET A 291 -42.49 -35.51 -35.18
C MET A 291 -41.10 -34.95 -35.50
N CYS A 292 -40.93 -34.66 -36.80
CA CYS A 292 -39.74 -34.18 -37.46
C CYS A 292 -39.31 -32.79 -36.94
N TYR A 293 -38.00 -32.57 -36.85
CA TYR A 293 -37.45 -31.23 -36.92
C TYR A 293 -37.59 -30.74 -38.37
N LYS A 294 -38.23 -29.57 -38.56
CA LYS A 294 -38.03 -28.76 -39.75
C LYS A 294 -37.28 -27.49 -39.36
N PHE A 295 -36.07 -27.42 -39.90
CA PHE A 295 -35.26 -26.24 -40.11
C PHE A 295 -36.02 -25.13 -40.86
N CYS A 296 -35.77 -23.88 -40.50
CA CYS A 296 -35.70 -22.68 -41.37
C CYS A 296 -35.30 -21.50 -40.44
N SER A 297 -34.14 -20.85 -40.54
CA SER A 297 -33.66 -20.00 -41.65
C SER A 297 -34.76 -19.09 -42.18
N VAL A 298 -34.87 -17.86 -41.65
CA VAL A 298 -34.35 -16.61 -42.25
C VAL A 298 -33.95 -15.67 -41.11
#